data_AF-A0A0A7PD20-F1
#
_entry.id   AF-A0A0A7PD20-F1
#
_cell.length_a   1.000
_cell.length_b   1.000
_cell.length_c   1.000
_cell.angle_alpha   90.00
_cell.angle_beta   90.00
_cell.angle_gamma   90.00
#
_symmetry.space_group_name_H-M   'P 1'
#
loop_
_entity.id
_entity.type
_entity.pdbx_description
1 polymer ?
#
loop_
_entity_poly.entity_id
_entity_poly.type
_entity_poly.pdbx_seq_one_letter_code
_entity_poly.pdbx_strand_id
1 'polypeptide(L)'
;MRDGPPTPDELISAIAAARPVTIADYMAAANAHYYATRDPLGAAGDFTTAPEISQMFGEMVGIWIADLWSRAGRPAFRYVELGPGRGTLAVDALRTMARFGCEPAGVHLVETSPTLRAAQLACMPAAQHHDEVDAIPDDAPLIIVANEFFDALPIHQYVRTAAGWRERMVERSGGKPVAVPGDIPTDDHIPEMLRSSGVGSIVETTPVSAAIMQRCAFRLARQGGAMLVIDYGYAGPAAGDTLQAVKAHRFADPFADPGEVDLTAHVDFTALADAARSAGVKIAGPCAQGAWLRALGIDARFKSLADATPERADELASQRDRLVEPRAMGDLFKVMAATAPGWPRPEAFGAKAAT
;
A
#
# COMPACT_ATOMS: atom_id res chain seq x y z
N MET A 1 -31.05 1.36 -10.01
CA MET A 1 -29.71 1.34 -9.38
C MET A 1 -28.92 0.30 -10.13
N ARG A 2 -27.71 0.62 -10.60
CA ARG A 2 -26.91 -0.36 -11.37
C ARG A 2 -26.14 -1.23 -10.38
N ASP A 3 -26.23 -2.54 -10.57
CA ASP A 3 -25.51 -3.53 -9.77
C ASP A 3 -24.18 -3.85 -10.47
N GLY A 4 -23.08 -3.27 -9.99
CA GLY A 4 -21.71 -3.58 -10.42
C GLY A 4 -20.87 -2.37 -10.86
N PRO A 5 -19.53 -2.49 -10.86
CA PRO A 5 -18.64 -1.45 -11.39
C PRO A 5 -18.81 -1.30 -12.90
N PRO A 6 -18.57 -0.10 -13.46
CA PRO A 6 -18.67 0.13 -14.91
C PRO A 6 -17.73 -0.80 -15.68
N THR A 7 -18.19 -1.32 -16.82
CA THR A 7 -17.35 -2.10 -17.74
C THR A 7 -16.25 -1.24 -18.38
N PRO A 8 -15.19 -1.82 -18.98
CA PRO A 8 -14.17 -1.06 -19.69
C PRO A 8 -14.77 -0.16 -20.79
N ASP A 9 -15.75 -0.67 -21.54
CA ASP A 9 -16.45 0.12 -22.56
C ASP A 9 -17.28 1.25 -21.97
N GLU A 10 -17.88 1.08 -20.79
CA GLU A 10 -18.58 2.15 -20.07
C GLU A 10 -17.63 3.18 -19.47
N LEU A 11 -16.47 2.75 -18.95
CA LEU A 11 -15.38 3.63 -18.50
C LEU A 11 -14.88 4.49 -19.66
N ILE A 12 -14.55 3.84 -20.77
CA ILE A 12 -14.14 4.51 -22.01
C ILE A 12 -15.24 5.42 -22.54
N SER A 13 -16.51 5.01 -22.45
CA SER A 13 -17.65 5.84 -22.88
C SER A 13 -17.91 7.02 -21.95
N ALA A 14 -17.71 6.89 -20.64
CA ALA A 14 -17.83 7.98 -19.67
C ALA A 14 -16.72 9.03 -19.88
N ILE A 15 -15.49 8.58 -20.13
CA ILE A 15 -14.36 9.44 -20.53
C ILE A 15 -14.67 10.11 -21.89
N ALA A 16 -15.32 9.40 -22.82
CA ALA A 16 -15.66 9.92 -24.14
C ALA A 16 -16.86 10.89 -24.15
N ALA A 17 -17.79 10.77 -23.20
CA ALA A 17 -19.00 11.58 -23.13
C ALA A 17 -18.80 12.89 -22.33
N ALA A 18 -17.70 13.00 -21.59
CA ALA A 18 -17.37 14.15 -20.74
C ALA A 18 -16.10 14.88 -21.21
N ARG A 19 -15.83 16.04 -20.60
CA ARG A 19 -14.53 16.74 -20.67
C ARG A 19 -13.39 15.81 -20.23
N PRO A 20 -12.11 16.13 -20.54
CA PRO A 20 -10.97 15.39 -20.00
C PRO A 20 -11.10 15.14 -18.49
N VAL A 21 -10.81 13.91 -18.06
CA VAL A 21 -10.90 13.48 -16.66
C VAL A 21 -9.52 13.52 -16.00
N THR A 22 -9.43 13.60 -14.67
CA THR A 22 -8.12 13.55 -14.01
C THR A 22 -7.51 12.15 -14.13
N ILE A 23 -6.18 12.04 -13.99
CA ILE A 23 -5.53 10.72 -13.84
C ILE A 23 -6.09 9.96 -12.62
N ALA A 24 -6.46 10.68 -11.55
CA ALA A 24 -7.04 10.08 -10.36
C ALA A 24 -8.40 9.43 -10.67
N ASP A 25 -9.31 10.15 -11.33
CA ASP A 25 -10.63 9.61 -11.69
C ASP A 25 -10.49 8.42 -12.64
N TYR A 26 -9.56 8.49 -13.59
CA TYR A 26 -9.25 7.38 -14.50
C TYR A 26 -8.75 6.14 -13.72
N MET A 27 -7.75 6.33 -12.85
CA MET A 27 -7.15 5.25 -12.05
C MET A 27 -8.16 4.62 -11.10
N ALA A 28 -8.97 5.42 -10.41
CA ALA A 28 -10.03 4.96 -9.51
C ALA A 28 -11.01 4.04 -10.24
N ALA A 29 -11.45 4.46 -11.42
CA ALA A 29 -12.46 3.76 -12.17
C ALA A 29 -11.90 2.47 -12.83
N ALA A 30 -10.67 2.52 -13.35
CA ALA A 30 -9.96 1.35 -13.87
C ALA A 30 -9.71 0.30 -12.78
N ASN A 31 -9.12 0.70 -11.65
CA ASN A 31 -8.82 -0.23 -10.55
C ASN A 31 -10.10 -0.82 -9.95
N ALA A 32 -11.16 -0.02 -9.78
CA ALA A 32 -12.45 -0.53 -9.30
C ALA A 32 -13.02 -1.65 -10.20
N HIS A 33 -12.85 -1.54 -11.53
CA HIS A 33 -13.22 -2.60 -12.44
C HIS A 33 -12.28 -3.82 -12.33
N TYR A 34 -10.98 -3.55 -12.31
CA TYR A 34 -9.93 -4.58 -12.28
C TYR A 34 -10.09 -5.51 -11.05
N TYR A 35 -10.17 -4.95 -9.85
CA TYR A 35 -10.27 -5.70 -8.59
C TYR A 35 -11.64 -6.36 -8.35
N ALA A 36 -12.67 -5.97 -9.10
CA ALA A 36 -14.00 -6.56 -8.99
C ALA A 36 -14.21 -7.77 -9.91
N THR A 37 -13.46 -7.86 -11.01
CA THR A 37 -13.72 -8.84 -12.07
C THR A 37 -12.75 -10.03 -12.11
N ARG A 38 -11.64 -9.96 -11.37
CA ARG A 38 -10.62 -11.04 -11.33
C ARG A 38 -9.94 -11.16 -9.95
N ASP A 39 -9.24 -12.26 -9.73
CA ASP A 39 -8.25 -12.41 -8.66
C ASP A 39 -6.88 -12.04 -9.23
N PRO A 40 -6.31 -10.87 -8.90
CA PRO A 40 -5.08 -10.39 -9.53
C PRO A 40 -3.79 -10.95 -8.89
N LEU A 41 -3.89 -11.76 -7.84
CA LEU A 41 -2.76 -12.10 -6.97
C LEU A 41 -2.21 -13.52 -7.21
N GLY A 42 -0.86 -13.62 -7.24
CA GLY A 42 -0.12 -14.88 -7.23
C GLY A 42 0.50 -15.25 -8.58
N ALA A 43 1.03 -16.47 -8.71
CA ALA A 43 1.74 -16.93 -9.91
C ALA A 43 0.88 -17.03 -11.19
N ALA A 44 -0.45 -17.03 -11.03
CA ALA A 44 -1.42 -16.96 -12.13
C ALA A 44 -2.09 -15.58 -12.25
N GLY A 45 -1.78 -14.65 -11.36
CA GLY A 45 -2.24 -13.26 -11.36
C GLY A 45 -1.24 -12.31 -12.04
N ASP A 46 -1.49 -11.01 -11.98
CA ASP A 46 -0.61 -10.01 -12.61
C ASP A 46 0.57 -9.61 -11.71
N PHE A 47 0.46 -9.82 -10.38
CA PHE A 47 1.49 -9.47 -9.38
C PHE A 47 1.87 -10.62 -8.45
N THR A 48 3.11 -10.56 -7.96
CA THR A 48 3.55 -11.32 -6.79
C THR A 48 3.90 -10.33 -5.68
N THR A 49 2.99 -10.14 -4.73
CA THR A 49 3.16 -9.28 -3.55
C THR A 49 4.11 -9.94 -2.54
N ALA A 50 4.65 -9.16 -1.60
CA ALA A 50 5.60 -9.68 -0.60
C ALA A 50 5.08 -10.91 0.20
N PRO A 51 3.79 -10.95 0.64
CA PRO A 51 3.23 -12.12 1.31
C PRO A 51 3.16 -13.37 0.42
N GLU A 52 2.93 -13.21 -0.88
CA GLU A 52 2.84 -14.32 -1.84
C GLU A 52 4.23 -14.86 -2.24
N ILE A 53 5.30 -14.09 -2.03
CA ILE A 53 6.68 -14.54 -2.26
C ILE A 53 7.13 -15.51 -1.16
N SER A 54 6.86 -15.19 0.11
CA SER A 54 7.35 -16.01 1.21
C SER A 54 6.59 -15.81 2.50
N GLN A 55 6.32 -16.92 3.19
CA GLN A 55 5.80 -16.92 4.57
C GLN A 55 6.68 -16.12 5.55
N MET A 56 7.98 -16.00 5.24
CA MET A 56 8.92 -15.25 6.08
C MET A 56 8.51 -13.79 6.23
N PHE A 57 7.87 -13.20 5.21
CA PHE A 57 7.42 -11.82 5.27
C PHE A 57 6.31 -11.64 6.32
N GLY A 58 5.25 -12.45 6.25
CA GLY A 58 4.16 -12.39 7.23
C GLY A 58 4.60 -12.80 8.64
N GLU A 59 5.56 -13.72 8.76
CA GLU A 59 6.18 -14.04 10.04
C GLU A 59 6.93 -12.85 10.65
N MET A 60 7.68 -12.07 9.84
CA MET A 60 8.35 -10.85 10.35
C MET A 60 7.35 -9.80 10.80
N VAL A 61 6.26 -9.59 10.06
CA VAL A 61 5.17 -8.69 10.48
C VAL A 61 4.54 -9.17 11.79
N GLY A 62 4.24 -10.47 11.93
CA GLY A 62 3.73 -11.03 13.17
C GLY A 62 4.68 -10.88 14.36
N ILE A 63 6.00 -11.05 14.15
CA ILE A 63 7.02 -10.80 15.18
C ILE A 63 7.04 -9.33 15.60
N TRP A 64 7.01 -8.40 14.62
CA TRP A 64 6.96 -6.97 14.90
C TRP A 64 5.73 -6.59 15.74
N ILE A 65 4.56 -7.15 15.42
CA ILE A 65 3.33 -6.95 16.19
C ILE A 65 3.48 -7.50 17.61
N ALA A 66 3.94 -8.74 17.75
CA ALA A 66 4.07 -9.40 19.04
C ALA A 66 5.06 -8.69 19.98
N ASP A 67 6.20 -8.21 19.45
CA ASP A 67 7.16 -7.40 20.20
C ASP A 67 6.51 -6.08 20.69
N LEU A 68 5.90 -5.33 19.77
CA LEU A 68 5.30 -4.04 20.10
C LEU A 68 4.18 -4.19 21.14
N TRP A 69 3.30 -5.18 20.95
CA TRP A 69 2.24 -5.52 21.89
C TRP A 69 2.77 -5.91 23.27
N SER A 70 3.82 -6.73 23.32
CA SER A 70 4.47 -7.15 24.57
C SER A 70 5.00 -5.95 25.34
N ARG A 71 5.75 -5.06 24.66
CA ARG A 71 6.30 -3.83 25.26
C ARG A 71 5.24 -2.79 25.60
N ALA A 72 4.08 -2.83 24.95
CA ALA A 72 2.92 -2.00 25.28
C ALA A 72 2.16 -2.49 26.54
N GLY A 73 2.62 -3.57 27.19
CA GLY A 73 1.97 -4.12 28.38
C GLY A 73 0.87 -5.14 28.07
N ARG A 74 0.89 -5.74 26.87
CA ARG A 74 -0.01 -6.80 26.44
C ARG A 74 -1.51 -6.43 26.50
N PRO A 75 -1.93 -5.25 26.02
CA PRO A 75 -3.34 -4.87 26.04
C PRO A 75 -4.17 -5.77 25.12
N ALA A 76 -5.48 -5.90 25.38
CA ALA A 76 -6.39 -6.35 24.34
C ALA A 76 -6.32 -5.37 23.16
N PHE A 77 -6.34 -5.87 21.92
CA PHE A 77 -6.27 -5.05 20.71
C PHE A 77 -7.04 -5.70 19.56
N ARG A 78 -7.33 -4.94 18.52
CA ARG A 78 -7.91 -5.43 17.26
C ARG A 78 -6.83 -5.47 16.18
N TYR A 79 -6.68 -6.61 15.52
CA TYR A 79 -5.88 -6.68 14.30
C TYR A 79 -6.69 -6.08 13.16
N VAL A 80 -6.11 -5.15 12.41
CA VAL A 80 -6.72 -4.51 11.27
C VAL A 80 -5.80 -4.63 10.07
N GLU A 81 -6.33 -5.02 8.91
CA GLU A 81 -5.57 -4.99 7.65
C GLU A 81 -6.33 -4.21 6.59
N LEU A 82 -5.65 -3.25 5.96
CA LEU A 82 -6.18 -2.47 4.84
C LEU A 82 -5.77 -3.15 3.54
N GLY A 83 -6.75 -3.52 2.69
CA GLY A 83 -6.51 -4.24 1.44
C GLY A 83 -5.76 -5.57 1.65
N PRO A 84 -6.36 -6.58 2.32
CA PRO A 84 -5.65 -7.80 2.69
C PRO A 84 -5.33 -8.73 1.52
N GLY A 85 -5.79 -8.42 0.30
CA GLY A 85 -5.69 -9.31 -0.84
C GLY A 85 -6.33 -10.65 -0.56
N ARG A 86 -5.55 -11.74 -0.59
CA ARG A 86 -6.05 -13.10 -0.27
C ARG A 86 -6.08 -13.41 1.24
N GLY A 87 -5.63 -12.47 2.08
CA GLY A 87 -5.48 -12.65 3.53
C GLY A 87 -4.22 -13.43 3.93
N THR A 88 -3.30 -13.70 2.99
CA THR A 88 -2.07 -14.47 3.21
C THR A 88 -1.20 -13.83 4.30
N LEU A 89 -1.02 -12.51 4.26
CA LEU A 89 -0.28 -11.76 5.27
C LEU A 89 -0.89 -11.93 6.66
N ALA A 90 -2.20 -11.67 6.80
CA ALA A 90 -2.93 -11.86 8.06
C ALA A 90 -2.74 -13.28 8.61
N VAL A 91 -2.91 -14.31 7.77
CA VAL A 91 -2.78 -15.72 8.20
C VAL A 91 -1.40 -16.00 8.78
N ASP A 92 -0.34 -15.57 8.09
CA ASP A 92 1.03 -15.78 8.55
C ASP A 92 1.37 -14.97 9.80
N ALA A 93 0.94 -13.71 9.85
CA ALA A 93 1.15 -12.82 10.99
C ALA A 93 0.43 -13.34 12.24
N LEU A 94 -0.87 -13.66 12.13
CA LEU A 94 -1.68 -14.20 13.23
C LEU A 94 -1.13 -15.53 13.74
N ARG A 95 -0.76 -16.45 12.84
CA ARG A 95 -0.11 -17.73 13.21
C ARG A 95 1.18 -17.48 14.01
N THR A 96 1.95 -16.48 13.61
CA THR A 96 3.22 -16.15 14.27
C THR A 96 3.00 -15.50 15.63
N MET A 97 2.08 -14.54 15.72
CA MET A 97 1.70 -13.85 16.96
C MET A 97 1.21 -14.84 18.03
N ALA A 98 0.41 -15.83 17.65
CA ALA A 98 -0.09 -16.86 18.57
C ALA A 98 1.03 -17.62 19.30
N ARG A 99 2.21 -17.78 18.68
CA ARG A 99 3.38 -18.43 19.31
C ARG A 99 3.94 -17.64 20.52
N PHE A 100 3.60 -16.36 20.63
CA PHE A 100 3.97 -15.47 21.72
C PHE A 100 2.80 -15.20 22.68
N GLY A 101 1.68 -15.90 22.51
CA GLY A 101 0.42 -15.62 23.20
C GLY A 101 -0.17 -14.25 22.86
N CYS A 102 0.24 -13.67 21.72
CA CYS A 102 -0.32 -12.42 21.20
C CYS A 102 -1.55 -12.77 20.35
N GLU A 103 -2.73 -12.64 20.93
CA GLU A 103 -4.00 -12.96 20.27
C GLU A 103 -4.88 -11.70 20.23
N PRO A 104 -5.30 -11.24 19.04
CA PRO A 104 -6.20 -10.10 18.94
C PRO A 104 -7.61 -10.48 19.43
N ALA A 105 -8.33 -9.50 19.98
CA ALA A 105 -9.73 -9.63 20.34
C ALA A 105 -10.68 -9.68 19.12
N GLY A 106 -10.15 -9.43 17.92
CA GLY A 106 -10.86 -9.51 16.65
C GLY A 106 -9.94 -9.23 15.47
N VAL A 107 -10.26 -9.83 14.33
CA VAL A 107 -9.60 -9.62 13.03
C VAL A 107 -10.55 -8.81 12.16
N HIS A 108 -10.12 -7.62 11.75
CA HIS A 108 -10.90 -6.67 10.97
C HIS A 108 -10.21 -6.40 9.64
N LEU A 109 -10.91 -6.60 8.53
CA LEU A 109 -10.35 -6.48 7.19
C LEU A 109 -11.08 -5.38 6.44
N VAL A 110 -10.37 -4.34 5.99
CA VAL A 110 -10.93 -3.27 5.16
C VAL A 110 -10.73 -3.64 3.70
N GLU A 111 -11.79 -4.12 3.08
CA GLU A 111 -11.78 -4.74 1.74
C GLU A 111 -13.14 -4.48 1.08
N THR A 112 -13.19 -4.00 -0.15
CA THR A 112 -14.46 -3.74 -0.85
C THR A 112 -14.84 -4.83 -1.86
N SER A 113 -13.88 -5.63 -2.33
CA SER A 113 -14.10 -6.68 -3.33
C SER A 113 -14.81 -7.90 -2.74
N PRO A 114 -16.04 -8.24 -3.19
CA PRO A 114 -16.77 -9.40 -2.68
C PRO A 114 -16.01 -10.73 -2.90
N THR A 115 -15.27 -10.83 -4.00
CA THR A 115 -14.46 -12.01 -4.34
C THR A 115 -13.33 -12.20 -3.33
N LEU A 116 -12.59 -11.12 -3.00
CA LEU A 116 -11.53 -11.18 -2.01
C LEU A 116 -12.07 -11.40 -0.60
N ARG A 117 -13.20 -10.78 -0.24
CA ARG A 117 -13.88 -11.08 1.04
C ARG A 117 -14.20 -12.57 1.19
N ALA A 118 -14.72 -13.21 0.14
CA ALA A 118 -15.00 -14.65 0.17
C ALA A 118 -13.73 -15.49 0.34
N ALA A 119 -12.64 -15.16 -0.36
CA ALA A 119 -11.35 -15.83 -0.20
C ALA A 119 -10.77 -15.67 1.22
N GLN A 120 -10.86 -14.46 1.78
CA GLN A 120 -10.41 -14.14 3.14
C GLN A 120 -11.25 -14.88 4.20
N LEU A 121 -12.57 -15.00 4.04
CA LEU A 121 -13.42 -15.78 4.96
C LEU A 121 -13.13 -17.28 4.90
N ALA A 122 -12.70 -17.79 3.75
CA ALA A 122 -12.34 -19.20 3.62
C ALA A 122 -11.10 -19.56 4.47
N CYS A 123 -10.13 -18.66 4.59
CA CYS A 123 -8.93 -18.87 5.40
C CYS A 123 -9.06 -18.31 6.84
N MET A 124 -9.91 -17.31 7.06
CA MET A 124 -10.18 -16.67 8.36
C MET A 124 -11.69 -16.52 8.60
N PRO A 125 -12.42 -17.59 8.99
CA PRO A 125 -13.88 -17.56 9.11
C PRO A 125 -14.45 -16.58 10.15
N ALA A 126 -13.63 -16.17 11.12
CA ALA A 126 -14.01 -15.22 12.17
C ALA A 126 -13.66 -13.76 11.84
N ALA A 127 -13.08 -13.48 10.68
CA ALA A 127 -12.75 -12.12 10.27
C ALA A 127 -14.02 -11.29 10.00
N GLN A 128 -13.95 -10.00 10.32
CA GLN A 128 -15.03 -9.05 10.07
C GLN A 128 -14.60 -8.08 8.97
N HIS A 129 -15.40 -8.00 7.90
CA HIS A 129 -15.14 -7.09 6.79
C HIS A 129 -15.77 -5.72 7.00
N HIS A 130 -15.06 -4.68 6.56
CA HIS A 130 -15.47 -3.29 6.62
C HIS A 130 -15.19 -2.63 5.27
N ASP A 131 -16.01 -1.65 4.88
CA ASP A 131 -15.75 -0.84 3.68
C ASP A 131 -14.70 0.25 3.95
N GLU A 132 -14.63 0.74 5.20
CA GLU A 132 -13.69 1.78 5.62
C GLU A 132 -13.24 1.57 7.07
N VAL A 133 -12.10 2.18 7.43
CA VAL A 133 -11.52 2.08 8.77
C VAL A 133 -12.44 2.62 9.87
N ASP A 134 -13.30 3.58 9.54
CA ASP A 134 -14.19 4.24 10.50
C ASP A 134 -15.31 3.31 11.01
N ALA A 135 -15.66 2.26 10.26
CA ALA A 135 -16.65 1.26 10.67
C ALA A 135 -16.13 0.26 11.72
N ILE A 136 -14.81 0.21 11.95
CA ILE A 136 -14.20 -0.70 12.93
C ILE A 136 -14.53 -0.21 14.36
N PRO A 137 -14.84 -1.11 15.32
CA PRO A 137 -15.12 -0.71 16.70
C PRO A 137 -13.98 0.09 17.36
N ASP A 138 -14.33 1.05 18.22
CA ASP A 138 -13.40 1.97 18.88
C ASP A 138 -13.15 1.69 20.37
N ASP A 139 -13.46 0.47 20.80
CA ASP A 139 -13.41 -0.02 22.18
C ASP A 139 -12.06 -0.61 22.61
N ALA A 140 -11.10 -0.74 21.70
CA ALA A 140 -9.76 -1.26 21.97
C ALA A 140 -8.70 -0.64 21.04
N PRO A 141 -7.42 -0.61 21.44
CA PRO A 141 -6.31 -0.25 20.56
C PRO A 141 -6.34 -1.01 19.23
N LEU A 142 -5.91 -0.35 18.14
CA LEU A 142 -5.78 -0.97 16.82
C LEU A 142 -4.32 -1.28 16.50
N ILE A 143 -4.05 -2.46 15.95
CA ILE A 143 -2.80 -2.73 15.25
C ILE A 143 -3.16 -2.87 13.77
N ILE A 144 -2.88 -1.81 13.01
CA ILE A 144 -3.24 -1.68 11.60
C ILE A 144 -2.05 -2.07 10.73
N VAL A 145 -2.27 -2.90 9.72
CA VAL A 145 -1.28 -3.24 8.69
C VAL A 145 -1.81 -2.79 7.34
N ALA A 146 -0.98 -2.10 6.56
CA ALA A 146 -1.26 -1.71 5.18
C ALA A 146 -0.04 -2.08 4.34
N ASN A 147 -0.12 -3.19 3.61
CA ASN A 147 0.93 -3.67 2.72
C ASN A 147 0.43 -3.56 1.28
N GLU A 148 1.12 -2.79 0.43
CA GLU A 148 0.74 -2.60 -0.98
C GLU A 148 -0.74 -2.17 -1.08
N PHE A 149 -1.08 -1.16 -0.27
CA PHE A 149 -2.43 -0.61 -0.19
C PHE A 149 -2.48 0.80 -0.74
N PHE A 150 -1.45 1.61 -0.48
CA PHE A 150 -1.47 3.03 -0.81
C PHE A 150 -1.04 3.30 -2.26
N ASP A 151 -0.30 2.38 -2.87
CA ASP A 151 0.12 2.40 -4.27
C ASP A 151 -1.04 2.27 -5.26
N ALA A 152 -2.04 1.45 -4.90
CA ALA A 152 -3.25 1.23 -5.69
C ALA A 152 -4.26 2.39 -5.59
N LEU A 153 -3.98 3.41 -4.77
CA LEU A 153 -4.90 4.53 -4.57
C LEU A 153 -4.76 5.63 -5.63
N PRO A 154 -5.86 6.28 -6.05
CA PRO A 154 -5.87 7.23 -7.15
C PRO A 154 -4.94 8.44 -6.97
N ILE A 155 -3.98 8.58 -7.89
CA ILE A 155 -3.04 9.70 -7.90
C ILE A 155 -3.47 10.84 -8.84
N HIS A 156 -3.25 12.08 -8.42
CA HIS A 156 -3.22 13.22 -9.33
C HIS A 156 -1.81 13.39 -9.87
N GLN A 157 -1.69 13.70 -11.16
CA GLN A 157 -0.42 14.07 -11.79
C GLN A 157 -0.50 15.51 -12.27
N TYR A 158 0.56 16.27 -12.07
CA TYR A 158 0.72 17.62 -12.61
C TYR A 158 1.96 17.65 -13.50
N VAL A 159 1.88 18.31 -14.65
CA VAL A 159 2.96 18.40 -15.63
C VAL A 159 3.38 19.84 -15.84
N ARG A 160 4.70 20.09 -15.87
CA ARG A 160 5.27 21.39 -16.19
C ARG A 160 5.22 21.62 -17.70
N THR A 161 4.44 22.60 -18.13
CA THR A 161 4.39 23.06 -19.52
C THR A 161 5.21 24.33 -19.70
N ALA A 162 5.38 24.80 -20.95
CA ALA A 162 5.96 26.11 -21.23
C ALA A 162 5.14 27.28 -20.63
N ALA A 163 3.85 27.08 -20.37
CA ALA A 163 2.93 28.07 -19.80
C ALA A 163 2.67 27.90 -18.29
N GLY A 164 3.50 27.10 -17.60
CA GLY A 164 3.38 26.80 -16.17
C GLY A 164 2.85 25.39 -15.88
N TRP A 165 2.52 25.11 -14.62
CA TRP A 165 2.02 23.80 -14.21
C TRP A 165 0.56 23.61 -14.60
N ARG A 166 0.23 22.43 -15.09
CA ARG A 166 -1.14 22.00 -15.40
C ARG A 166 -1.38 20.64 -14.80
N GLU A 167 -2.61 20.37 -14.38
CA GLU A 167 -3.01 18.99 -14.09
C GLU A 167 -2.95 18.15 -15.36
N ARG A 168 -2.45 16.92 -15.26
CA ARG A 168 -2.45 15.96 -16.36
C ARG A 168 -3.79 15.24 -16.33
N MET A 169 -4.46 15.29 -17.47
CA MET A 169 -5.80 14.77 -17.70
C MET A 169 -5.75 13.60 -18.67
N VAL A 170 -6.81 12.80 -18.72
CA VAL A 170 -7.03 11.74 -19.69
C VAL A 170 -8.17 12.16 -20.61
N GLU A 171 -7.90 12.19 -21.91
CA GLU A 171 -8.91 12.43 -22.95
C GLU A 171 -8.94 11.28 -23.96
N ARG A 172 -9.99 11.23 -24.77
CA ARG A 172 -10.07 10.25 -25.87
C ARG A 172 -9.55 10.88 -27.16
N SER A 173 -8.46 10.34 -27.69
CA SER A 173 -7.91 10.72 -28.99
C SER A 173 -7.71 9.47 -29.86
N GLY A 174 -8.18 9.52 -31.11
CA GLY A 174 -8.07 8.37 -32.04
C GLY A 174 -8.74 7.08 -31.54
N GLY A 175 -9.75 7.20 -30.67
CA GLY A 175 -10.46 6.06 -30.10
C GLY A 175 -9.86 5.50 -28.80
N LYS A 176 -8.70 5.99 -28.35
CA LYS A 176 -7.98 5.52 -27.16
C LYS A 176 -7.83 6.62 -26.11
N PRO A 177 -7.74 6.27 -24.81
CA PRO A 177 -7.33 7.22 -23.78
C PRO A 177 -5.89 7.69 -24.02
N VAL A 178 -5.64 8.98 -23.85
CA VAL A 178 -4.31 9.59 -23.92
C VAL A 178 -4.18 10.65 -22.82
N ALA A 179 -2.99 10.76 -22.25
CA ALA A 179 -2.72 11.77 -21.24
C ALA A 179 -2.34 13.11 -21.87
N VAL A 180 -3.00 14.19 -21.45
CA VAL A 180 -2.81 15.55 -21.96
C VAL A 180 -2.74 16.56 -20.82
N PRO A 181 -2.03 17.70 -20.96
CA PRO A 181 -2.13 18.79 -20.01
C PRO A 181 -3.54 19.39 -20.03
N GLY A 182 -4.11 19.66 -18.85
CA GLY A 182 -5.33 20.44 -18.71
C GLY A 182 -5.11 21.94 -18.93
N ASP A 183 -6.20 22.70 -18.94
CA ASP A 183 -6.16 24.13 -19.28
C ASP A 183 -5.96 25.05 -18.06
N ILE A 184 -6.21 24.54 -16.85
CA ILE A 184 -6.19 25.33 -15.61
C ILE A 184 -4.77 25.33 -15.00
N PRO A 185 -4.20 26.50 -14.67
CA PRO A 185 -2.94 26.58 -13.92
C PRO A 185 -3.02 25.94 -12.53
N THR A 186 -2.00 25.18 -12.14
CA THR A 186 -1.98 24.43 -10.88
C THR A 186 -0.72 24.64 -10.03
N ASP A 187 0.00 25.75 -10.23
CA ASP A 187 1.25 26.05 -9.51
C ASP A 187 1.09 26.01 -7.97
N ASP A 188 -0.10 26.31 -7.44
CA ASP A 188 -0.42 26.25 -6.00
C ASP A 188 -0.45 24.83 -5.43
N HIS A 189 -0.70 23.82 -6.28
CA HIS A 189 -0.67 22.40 -5.89
C HIS A 189 0.74 21.81 -5.87
N ILE A 190 1.73 22.55 -6.39
CA ILE A 190 3.10 22.06 -6.51
C ILE A 190 3.91 22.50 -5.28
N PRO A 191 4.64 21.57 -4.63
CA PRO A 191 5.57 21.91 -3.56
C PRO A 191 6.54 23.00 -4.01
N GLU A 192 6.78 24.00 -3.16
CA GLU A 192 7.58 25.18 -3.50
C GLU A 192 8.94 24.81 -4.12
N MET A 193 9.62 23.81 -3.54
CA MET A 193 10.91 23.31 -4.01
C MET A 193 10.88 22.72 -5.44
N LEU A 194 9.72 22.29 -5.93
CA LEU A 194 9.57 21.70 -7.26
C LEU A 194 8.97 22.68 -8.28
N ARG A 195 8.49 23.87 -7.88
CA ARG A 195 7.82 24.81 -8.80
C ARG A 195 8.69 25.24 -9.97
N SER A 196 10.01 25.32 -9.78
CA SER A 196 10.99 25.69 -10.81
C SER A 196 11.50 24.51 -11.65
N SER A 197 10.90 23.32 -11.54
CA SER A 197 11.30 22.16 -12.36
C SER A 197 11.14 22.45 -13.85
N GLY A 198 11.91 21.73 -14.67
CA GLY A 198 11.94 21.92 -16.12
C GLY A 198 10.64 21.50 -16.81
N VAL A 199 10.44 21.98 -18.04
CA VAL A 199 9.29 21.54 -18.87
C VAL A 199 9.34 20.01 -19.04
N GLY A 200 8.19 19.36 -18.90
CA GLY A 200 8.04 17.91 -18.93
C GLY A 200 8.19 17.23 -17.56
N SER A 201 8.62 17.94 -16.51
CA SER A 201 8.61 17.39 -15.16
C SER A 201 7.18 17.08 -14.70
N ILE A 202 7.03 15.95 -14.00
CA ILE A 202 5.76 15.49 -13.42
C ILE A 202 5.87 15.49 -11.90
N VAL A 203 4.82 15.94 -11.22
CA VAL A 203 4.67 15.86 -9.77
C VAL A 203 3.37 15.11 -9.48
N GLU A 204 3.43 14.18 -8.54
CA GLU A 204 2.30 13.32 -8.19
C GLU A 204 1.84 13.62 -6.77
N THR A 205 0.54 13.58 -6.53
CA THR A 205 -0.05 13.76 -5.19
C THR A 205 -1.22 12.81 -5.00
N THR A 206 -1.43 12.33 -3.78
CA THR A 206 -2.49 11.36 -3.48
C THR A 206 -3.32 11.80 -2.27
N PRO A 207 -4.26 12.76 -2.45
CA PRO A 207 -5.09 13.29 -1.35
C PRO A 207 -5.89 12.21 -0.62
N VAL A 208 -6.34 11.17 -1.33
CA VAL A 208 -7.06 10.03 -0.74
C VAL A 208 -6.18 9.27 0.25
N SER A 209 -4.92 9.00 -0.11
CA SER A 209 -3.93 8.36 0.78
C SER A 209 -3.70 9.18 2.04
N ALA A 210 -3.54 10.50 1.90
CA ALA A 210 -3.39 11.41 3.04
C ALA A 210 -4.64 11.39 3.94
N ALA A 211 -5.84 11.39 3.38
CA ALA A 211 -7.09 11.34 4.12
C ALA A 211 -7.26 10.03 4.91
N ILE A 212 -6.98 8.87 4.27
CA ILE A 212 -7.04 7.56 4.94
C ILE A 212 -6.00 7.49 6.05
N MET A 213 -4.75 7.89 5.78
CA MET A 213 -3.68 7.90 6.78
C MET A 213 -4.04 8.80 7.98
N GLN A 214 -4.63 9.97 7.72
CA GLN A 214 -5.09 10.88 8.77
C GLN A 214 -6.20 10.24 9.62
N ARG A 215 -7.20 9.58 9.01
CA ARG A 215 -8.27 8.87 9.74
C ARG A 215 -7.69 7.76 10.63
N CYS A 216 -6.82 6.91 10.08
CA CYS A 216 -6.11 5.89 10.85
C CYS A 216 -5.33 6.51 12.02
N ALA A 217 -4.57 7.59 11.77
CA ALA A 217 -3.80 8.26 12.82
C ALA A 217 -4.67 8.86 13.92
N PHE A 218 -5.83 9.45 13.59
CA PHE A 218 -6.80 9.93 14.58
C PHE A 218 -7.36 8.80 15.44
N ARG A 219 -7.67 7.64 14.84
CA ARG A 219 -8.09 6.45 15.58
C ARG A 219 -6.99 6.03 16.56
N LEU A 220 -5.75 5.88 16.10
CA LEU A 220 -4.62 5.51 16.97
C LEU A 220 -4.42 6.51 18.11
N ALA A 221 -4.46 7.81 17.83
CA ALA A 221 -4.29 8.84 18.85
C ALA A 221 -5.37 8.78 19.95
N ARG A 222 -6.61 8.42 19.57
CA ARG A 222 -7.76 8.39 20.48
C ARG A 222 -7.88 7.12 21.31
N GLN A 223 -7.68 5.94 20.69
CA GLN A 223 -7.92 4.65 21.34
C GLN A 223 -6.65 3.82 21.58
N GLY A 224 -5.49 4.33 21.18
CA GLY A 224 -4.22 3.63 21.26
C GLY A 224 -3.95 2.72 20.07
N GLY A 225 -2.72 2.24 19.98
CA GLY A 225 -2.31 1.27 18.97
C GLY A 225 -1.14 1.73 18.11
N ALA A 226 -0.98 1.02 17.00
CA ALA A 226 0.04 1.28 15.99
C ALA A 226 -0.47 0.96 14.58
N MET A 227 0.19 1.53 13.58
CA MET A 227 0.01 1.21 12.18
C MET A 227 1.38 0.92 11.55
N LEU A 228 1.44 -0.09 10.70
CA LEU A 228 2.56 -0.44 9.85
C LEU A 228 2.16 -0.25 8.39
N VAL A 229 2.94 0.53 7.65
CA VAL A 229 2.77 0.79 6.23
C VAL A 229 3.98 0.25 5.49
N ILE A 230 3.76 -0.62 4.51
CA ILE A 230 4.79 -1.20 3.66
C ILE A 230 4.36 -1.01 2.21
N ASP A 231 5.15 -0.27 1.45
CA ASP A 231 4.82 0.02 0.06
C ASP A 231 6.05 0.44 -0.74
N TYR A 232 6.03 0.31 -2.06
CA TYR A 232 7.09 0.88 -2.89
C TYR A 232 6.89 2.36 -3.05
N GLY A 233 7.98 3.08 -2.87
CA GLY A 233 7.85 4.51 -2.71
C GLY A 233 9.15 5.20 -2.40
N TYR A 234 9.00 6.47 -2.08
CA TYR A 234 10.09 7.40 -1.83
C TYR A 234 9.75 8.29 -0.64
N ALA A 235 10.76 9.01 -0.14
CA ALA A 235 10.57 10.11 0.80
C ALA A 235 10.81 11.41 0.01
N GLY A 236 9.74 12.18 -0.17
CA GLY A 236 9.72 13.38 -1.00
C GLY A 236 9.99 14.68 -0.24
N PRO A 237 9.86 15.83 -0.93
CA PRO A 237 9.22 15.96 -2.24
C PRO A 237 10.12 15.50 -3.41
N ALA A 238 9.51 14.88 -4.42
CA ALA A 238 10.19 14.43 -5.64
C ALA A 238 9.34 14.72 -6.89
N ALA A 239 10.00 14.85 -8.03
CA ALA A 239 9.36 14.91 -9.34
C ALA A 239 9.71 13.63 -10.13
N GLY A 240 8.73 13.06 -10.81
CA GLY A 240 8.83 11.82 -11.57
C GLY A 240 7.45 11.29 -11.96
N ASP A 241 7.38 10.60 -13.09
CA ASP A 241 6.19 9.83 -13.49
C ASP A 241 6.35 8.43 -12.89
N THR A 242 5.47 8.07 -11.96
CA THR A 242 5.49 6.75 -11.32
C THR A 242 4.21 5.96 -11.58
N LEU A 243 3.24 6.53 -12.31
CA LEU A 243 2.10 5.79 -12.80
C LEU A 243 2.57 4.64 -13.69
N GLN A 244 2.27 3.43 -13.26
CA GLN A 244 2.63 2.19 -13.91
C GLN A 244 1.39 1.34 -14.12
N ALA A 245 1.47 0.51 -15.15
CA ALA A 245 0.52 -0.55 -15.38
C ALA A 245 1.26 -1.87 -15.50
N VAL A 246 0.68 -2.92 -14.94
CA VAL A 246 1.25 -4.27 -15.03
C VAL A 246 0.18 -5.24 -15.51
N LYS A 247 0.60 -6.13 -16.40
CA LYS A 247 -0.21 -7.21 -16.94
C LYS A 247 0.67 -8.42 -17.21
N ALA A 248 0.32 -9.57 -16.65
CA ALA A 248 1.08 -10.81 -16.73
C ALA A 248 2.58 -10.61 -16.41
N HIS A 249 2.87 -9.96 -15.28
CA HIS A 249 4.22 -9.65 -14.79
C HIS A 249 5.10 -8.80 -15.73
N ARG A 250 4.49 -8.01 -16.61
CA ARG A 250 5.20 -7.08 -17.50
C ARG A 250 4.59 -5.70 -17.43
N PHE A 251 5.44 -4.68 -17.60
CA PHE A 251 4.96 -3.32 -17.79
C PHE A 251 4.05 -3.24 -19.01
N ALA A 252 2.92 -2.57 -18.82
CA ALA A 252 1.94 -2.25 -19.83
C ALA A 252 1.81 -0.73 -19.96
N ASP A 253 1.15 -0.29 -21.03
CA ASP A 253 0.74 1.11 -21.17
C ASP A 253 -0.48 1.35 -20.26
N PRO A 254 -0.42 2.30 -19.29
CA PRO A 254 -1.53 2.63 -18.41
C PRO A 254 -2.84 3.02 -19.10
N PHE A 255 -2.77 3.42 -20.36
CA PHE A 255 -3.93 3.92 -21.11
C PHE A 255 -4.46 2.93 -22.15
N ALA A 256 -3.79 1.79 -22.36
CA ALA A 256 -4.12 0.89 -23.46
C ALA A 256 -5.41 0.08 -23.23
N ASP A 257 -5.54 -0.56 -22.07
CA ASP A 257 -6.68 -1.41 -21.74
C ASP A 257 -7.28 -1.02 -20.36
N PRO A 258 -8.06 0.08 -20.26
CA PRO A 258 -8.61 0.56 -18.99
C PRO A 258 -9.41 -0.51 -18.24
N GLY A 259 -9.05 -0.77 -16.99
CA GLY A 259 -9.69 -1.78 -16.15
C GLY A 259 -9.23 -3.22 -16.41
N GLU A 260 -8.40 -3.44 -17.43
CA GLU A 260 -7.81 -4.75 -17.78
C GLU A 260 -6.33 -4.86 -17.43
N VAL A 261 -5.76 -3.79 -16.90
CA VAL A 261 -4.43 -3.70 -16.30
C VAL A 261 -4.61 -3.17 -14.89
N ASP A 262 -3.75 -3.62 -13.98
CA ASP A 262 -3.67 -2.98 -12.67
C ASP A 262 -2.87 -1.69 -12.81
N LEU A 263 -3.40 -0.60 -12.27
CA LEU A 263 -2.72 0.68 -12.25
C LEU A 263 -2.19 0.97 -10.87
N THR A 264 -0.96 1.46 -10.83
CA THR A 264 -0.32 1.73 -9.56
C THR A 264 0.70 2.86 -9.64
N ALA A 265 1.09 3.41 -8.50
CA ALA A 265 2.06 4.48 -8.38
C ALA A 265 2.92 4.36 -7.13
N HIS A 266 4.11 4.95 -7.17
CA HIS A 266 4.98 5.02 -6.00
C HIS A 266 4.36 5.89 -4.90
N VAL A 267 4.46 5.42 -3.65
CA VAL A 267 3.94 6.12 -2.48
C VAL A 267 4.92 7.19 -1.99
N ASP A 268 4.42 8.42 -1.78
CA ASP A 268 5.16 9.47 -1.05
C ASP A 268 4.98 9.30 0.47
N PHE A 269 5.99 8.70 1.10
CA PHE A 269 6.00 8.49 2.54
C PHE A 269 6.15 9.79 3.35
N THR A 270 6.63 10.89 2.75
CA THR A 270 6.66 12.19 3.42
C THR A 270 5.24 12.72 3.59
N ALA A 271 4.43 12.67 2.53
CA ALA A 271 3.03 13.08 2.57
C ALA A 271 2.21 12.24 3.57
N LEU A 272 2.41 10.92 3.61
CA LEU A 272 1.76 10.06 4.61
C LEU A 272 2.19 10.42 6.04
N ALA A 273 3.48 10.63 6.27
CA ALA A 273 4.00 10.99 7.58
C ALA A 273 3.43 12.34 8.06
N ASP A 274 3.33 13.33 7.19
CA ASP A 274 2.80 14.65 7.52
C ASP A 274 1.29 14.60 7.81
N ALA A 275 0.53 13.86 6.99
CA ALA A 275 -0.89 13.62 7.24
C ALA A 275 -1.12 12.96 8.61
N ALA A 276 -0.30 11.97 8.98
CA ALA A 276 -0.40 11.29 10.25
C ALA A 276 0.00 12.18 11.44
N ARG A 277 1.11 12.93 11.34
CA ARG A 277 1.58 13.84 12.41
C ARG A 277 0.53 14.86 12.82
N SER A 278 -0.33 15.28 11.91
CA SER A 278 -1.44 16.21 12.21
C SER A 278 -2.40 15.68 13.31
N ALA A 279 -2.48 14.36 13.50
CA ALA A 279 -3.28 13.72 14.56
C ALA A 279 -2.52 13.49 15.88
N GLY A 280 -1.24 13.89 15.97
CA GLY A 280 -0.43 13.76 17.18
C GLY A 280 0.20 12.39 17.43
N VAL A 281 0.14 11.46 16.47
CA VAL A 281 0.87 10.17 16.54
C VAL A 281 2.37 10.37 16.33
N LYS A 282 3.17 9.42 16.81
CA LYS A 282 4.62 9.36 16.58
C LYS A 282 4.90 8.58 15.31
N ILE A 283 5.81 9.07 14.47
CA ILE A 283 6.22 8.42 13.22
C ILE A 283 7.64 7.85 13.36
N ALA A 284 7.82 6.62 12.86
CA ALA A 284 9.12 5.98 12.68
C ALA A 284 9.30 5.58 11.20
N GLY A 285 10.49 5.82 10.65
CA GLY A 285 10.75 5.67 9.23
C GLY A 285 10.42 6.92 8.40
N PRO A 286 10.30 6.78 7.07
CA PRO A 286 10.43 5.53 6.31
C PRO A 286 11.86 4.95 6.38
N CYS A 287 11.99 3.63 6.29
CA CYS A 287 13.26 2.94 6.05
C CYS A 287 13.09 1.88 4.94
N ALA A 288 14.20 1.40 4.38
CA ALA A 288 14.17 0.37 3.34
C ALA A 288 13.67 -0.99 3.91
N GLN A 289 12.79 -1.67 3.17
CA GLN A 289 12.20 -2.96 3.58
C GLN A 289 13.26 -4.01 3.91
N GLY A 290 14.29 -4.14 3.09
CA GLY A 290 15.33 -5.14 3.30
C GLY A 290 16.13 -4.90 4.58
N ALA A 291 16.35 -3.64 4.95
CA ALA A 291 16.99 -3.30 6.21
C ALA A 291 16.06 -3.60 7.41
N TRP A 292 14.77 -3.28 7.28
CA TRP A 292 13.78 -3.54 8.32
C TRP A 292 13.58 -5.04 8.58
N LEU A 293 13.41 -5.86 7.53
CA LEU A 293 13.26 -7.31 7.63
C LEU A 293 14.50 -7.98 8.24
N ARG A 294 15.71 -7.54 7.86
CA ARG A 294 16.96 -8.04 8.47
C ARG A 294 17.06 -7.68 9.94
N ALA A 295 16.68 -6.47 10.32
CA ALA A 295 16.66 -6.05 11.72
C ALA A 295 15.67 -6.87 12.57
N LEU A 296 14.58 -7.39 11.98
CA LEU A 296 13.64 -8.30 12.63
C LEU A 296 14.10 -9.77 12.66
N GLY A 297 15.19 -10.11 11.96
CA GLY A 297 15.79 -11.44 12.00
C GLY A 297 15.34 -12.39 10.88
N ILE A 298 14.95 -11.86 9.70
CA ILE A 298 14.55 -12.69 8.56
C ILE A 298 15.62 -13.72 8.16
N ASP A 299 16.91 -13.38 8.27
CA ASP A 299 18.03 -14.29 7.92
C ASP A 299 18.10 -15.50 8.86
N ALA A 300 17.83 -15.28 10.15
CA ALA A 300 17.76 -16.35 11.14
C ALA A 300 16.54 -17.25 10.89
N ARG A 301 15.42 -16.65 10.46
CA ARG A 301 14.22 -17.41 10.12
C ARG A 301 14.42 -18.24 8.85
N PHE A 302 15.01 -17.67 7.81
CA PHE A 302 15.45 -18.38 6.62
C PHE A 302 16.30 -19.59 6.99
N LYS A 303 17.34 -19.40 7.82
CA LYS A 303 18.21 -20.51 8.25
C LYS A 303 17.41 -21.62 8.93
N SER A 304 16.50 -21.26 9.83
CA SER A 304 15.67 -22.24 10.54
C SER A 304 14.75 -23.04 9.60
N LEU A 305 14.21 -22.42 8.55
CA LEU A 305 13.39 -23.09 7.55
C LEU A 305 14.24 -23.97 6.63
N ALA A 306 15.39 -23.47 6.16
CA ALA A 306 16.31 -24.23 5.32
C ALA A 306 16.88 -25.46 6.04
N ASP A 307 17.20 -25.34 7.34
CA ASP A 307 17.68 -26.47 8.15
C ASP A 307 16.57 -27.52 8.36
N ALA A 308 15.30 -27.12 8.40
CA ALA A 308 14.16 -28.02 8.59
C ALA A 308 13.70 -28.72 7.29
N THR A 309 13.89 -28.06 6.13
CA THR A 309 13.60 -28.60 4.79
C THR A 309 14.76 -28.33 3.84
N PRO A 310 15.89 -29.07 3.95
CA PRO A 310 17.09 -28.83 3.16
C PRO A 310 16.87 -28.86 1.64
N GLU A 311 15.92 -29.66 1.18
CA GLU A 311 15.54 -29.79 -0.24
C GLU A 311 14.92 -28.51 -0.83
N ARG A 312 14.42 -27.59 0.03
CA ARG A 312 13.86 -26.29 -0.37
C ARG A 312 14.79 -25.12 -0.08
N ALA A 313 16.02 -25.36 0.37
CA ALA A 313 16.93 -24.31 0.83
C ALA A 313 17.20 -23.23 -0.25
N ASP A 314 17.40 -23.63 -1.50
CA ASP A 314 17.66 -22.71 -2.62
C ASP A 314 16.42 -21.87 -2.97
N GLU A 315 15.23 -22.49 -2.93
CA GLU A 315 13.94 -21.80 -3.13
C GLU A 315 13.75 -20.73 -2.05
N LEU A 316 13.94 -21.11 -0.78
CA LEU A 316 13.82 -20.21 0.38
C LEU A 316 14.86 -19.09 0.34
N ALA A 317 16.07 -19.36 -0.14
CA ALA A 317 17.11 -18.34 -0.30
C ALA A 317 16.70 -17.31 -1.36
N SER A 318 16.21 -17.77 -2.52
CA SER A 318 15.71 -16.90 -3.59
C SER A 318 14.53 -16.02 -3.12
N GLN A 319 13.59 -16.62 -2.36
CA GLN A 319 12.47 -15.90 -1.78
C GLN A 319 12.92 -14.81 -0.80
N ARG A 320 13.83 -15.15 0.13
CA ARG A 320 14.43 -14.17 1.05
C ARG A 320 15.09 -13.04 0.27
N ASP A 321 15.97 -13.38 -0.69
CA ASP A 321 16.74 -12.40 -1.44
C ASP A 321 15.86 -11.44 -2.22
N ARG A 322 14.76 -11.93 -2.80
CA ARG A 322 13.77 -11.07 -3.46
C ARG A 322 13.17 -10.03 -2.50
N LEU A 323 12.95 -10.38 -1.24
CA LEU A 323 12.40 -9.48 -0.21
C LEU A 323 13.43 -8.48 0.34
N VAL A 324 14.72 -8.85 0.43
CA VAL A 324 15.72 -8.09 1.19
C VAL A 324 16.83 -7.44 0.36
N GLU A 325 17.08 -7.91 -0.86
CA GLU A 325 18.17 -7.40 -1.68
C GLU A 325 17.83 -6.04 -2.30
N PRO A 326 18.76 -5.06 -2.30
CA PRO A 326 18.50 -3.71 -2.81
C PRO A 326 18.04 -3.66 -4.27
N ARG A 327 18.52 -4.61 -5.10
CA ARG A 327 18.16 -4.71 -6.52
C ARG A 327 16.79 -5.36 -6.76
N ALA A 328 16.16 -5.87 -5.72
CA ALA A 328 14.82 -6.43 -5.74
C ALA A 328 13.90 -5.52 -4.90
N MET A 329 13.13 -6.08 -3.96
CA MET A 329 12.22 -5.27 -3.14
C MET A 329 12.93 -4.53 -2.01
N GLY A 330 14.17 -4.91 -1.67
CA GLY A 330 14.83 -4.49 -0.44
C GLY A 330 15.01 -2.98 -0.29
N ASP A 331 15.31 -2.26 -1.39
CA ASP A 331 15.44 -0.80 -1.37
C ASP A 331 14.21 -0.10 -1.97
N LEU A 332 13.59 -0.68 -3.00
CA LEU A 332 12.40 -0.09 -3.64
C LEU A 332 11.25 0.06 -2.65
N PHE A 333 10.97 -0.96 -1.85
CA PHE A 333 9.95 -0.93 -0.80
C PHE A 333 10.45 -0.18 0.43
N LYS A 334 9.56 0.63 1.00
CA LYS A 334 9.77 1.37 2.23
C LYS A 334 8.79 0.90 3.29
N VAL A 335 9.22 1.04 4.54
CA VAL A 335 8.43 0.70 5.72
C VAL A 335 8.35 1.93 6.61
N MET A 336 7.14 2.26 7.05
CA MET A 336 6.87 3.33 8.02
C MET A 336 5.93 2.82 9.09
N ALA A 337 6.10 3.29 10.32
CA ALA A 337 5.17 3.02 11.40
C ALA A 337 4.66 4.30 12.05
N ALA A 338 3.38 4.28 12.45
CA ALA A 338 2.77 5.29 13.28
C ALA A 338 2.37 4.66 14.63
N THR A 339 2.64 5.32 15.75
CA THR A 339 2.23 4.84 17.09
C THR A 339 1.55 5.92 17.89
N ALA A 340 0.55 5.52 18.69
CA ALA A 340 -0.14 6.44 19.59
C ALA A 340 0.83 7.07 20.63
N PRO A 341 0.53 8.27 21.18
CA PRO A 341 1.44 8.98 22.10
C PRO A 341 1.95 8.18 23.31
N GLY A 342 1.16 7.25 23.84
CA GLY A 342 1.51 6.37 24.96
C GLY A 342 2.07 5.00 24.58
N TRP A 343 2.18 4.70 23.29
CA TRP A 343 2.67 3.40 22.81
C TRP A 343 4.19 3.38 22.67
N PRO A 344 4.82 2.18 22.73
CA PRO A 344 6.27 2.07 22.60
C PRO A 344 6.74 2.55 21.23
N ARG A 345 8.03 2.92 21.13
CA ARG A 345 8.67 3.07 19.83
C ARG A 345 8.70 1.70 19.13
N PRO A 346 8.31 1.61 17.85
CA PRO A 346 8.39 0.34 17.13
C PRO A 346 9.84 -0.03 16.82
N GLU A 347 10.15 -1.34 16.87
CA GLU A 347 11.48 -1.87 16.58
C GLU A 347 11.81 -1.85 15.08
N ALA A 348 13.09 -2.05 14.75
CA ALA A 348 13.61 -2.10 13.38
C ALA A 348 13.56 -0.79 12.56
N PHE A 349 13.24 0.34 13.20
CA PHE A 349 13.33 1.69 12.61
C PHE A 349 14.56 2.48 13.09
N GLY A 350 15.63 1.75 13.44
CA GLY A 350 16.81 2.24 14.13
C GLY A 350 18.11 1.95 13.40
N ALA A 351 18.24 2.40 12.15
CA ALA A 351 19.54 2.61 11.52
C ALA A 351 19.48 3.95 10.82
N LYS A 352 20.32 4.91 11.24
CA LYS A 352 20.66 6.04 10.37
C LYS A 352 21.17 5.42 9.07
N ALA A 353 20.62 5.83 7.93
CA ALA A 353 21.27 5.56 6.65
C ALA A 353 22.75 5.95 6.81
N ALA A 354 23.65 5.00 6.56
CA ALA A 354 25.06 5.33 6.46
C ALA A 354 25.15 6.33 5.29
N THR A 355 25.47 7.57 5.65
CA THR A 355 25.77 8.68 4.73
C THR A 355 26.88 8.32 3.77
#